data_AF-A0A2G5TX25-F1
#
_entry.id   AF-A0A2G5TX25-F1
#
_cell.length_a   1.000
_cell.length_b   1.000
_cell.length_c   1.000
_cell.angle_alpha   90.00
_cell.angle_beta   90.00
_cell.angle_gamma   90.00
#
_symmetry.space_group_name_H-M   'P 1'
#
loop_
_entity.id
_entity.type
_entity.pdbx_description
1 polymer ?
#
loop_
_entity_poly.entity_id
_entity_poly.type
_entity_poly.pdbx_seq_one_letter_code
_entity_poly.pdbx_strand_id
1 'polypeptide(L)'
;MEKAFQAYRLNCPKNSSLLMVHDNAKPLTFLKTRQKLQMLGVKIFCHLPQKFHDRKDVKKWLDDVFASRPPEYYANGIGPLPSRWQVVMYTIGEYITH
;
A
#
# COMPACT_ATOMS: atom_id res chain seq x y z
N MET A 1 -9.06 10.47 1.03
CA MET A 1 -7.93 10.69 0.10
C MET A 1 -7.83 12.17 -0.27
N GLU A 2 -8.90 12.78 -0.76
CA GLU A 2 -8.96 14.20 -1.15
C GLU A 2 -8.51 15.19 -0.07
N LYS A 3 -9.01 15.06 1.17
CA LYS A 3 -8.59 15.92 2.29
C LYS A 3 -7.08 15.85 2.59
N ALA A 4 -6.49 14.66 2.51
CA ALA A 4 -5.06 14.47 2.74
C ALA A 4 -4.23 15.07 1.61
N PHE A 5 -4.70 14.95 0.36
CA PHE A 5 -4.07 15.52 -0.81
C PHE A 5 -4.05 17.06 -0.74
N GLN A 6 -5.16 17.68 -0.35
CA GLN A 6 -5.25 19.13 -0.20
C GLN A 6 -4.34 19.63 0.93
N ALA A 7 -4.32 18.96 2.07
CA ALA A 7 -3.43 19.31 3.19
C ALA A 7 -1.95 19.23 2.78
N TYR A 8 -1.56 18.22 2.00
CA TYR A 8 -0.18 18.08 1.54
C TYR A 8 0.21 19.15 0.51
N ARG A 9 -0.71 19.50 -0.40
CA ARG A 9 -0.47 20.52 -1.43
C ARG A 9 -0.18 21.90 -0.84
N LEU A 10 -0.79 22.23 0.30
CA LEU A 10 -0.53 23.48 1.02
C LEU A 10 0.91 23.59 1.55
N ASN A 11 1.56 22.45 1.80
CA ASN A 11 2.93 22.37 2.33
C ASN A 11 3.99 22.14 1.24
N CYS A 12 3.60 22.01 -0.04
CA CYS A 12 4.55 21.80 -1.13
C CYS A 12 5.25 23.11 -1.53
N PRO A 13 6.56 23.10 -1.84
CA PRO A 13 7.24 24.24 -2.45
C PRO A 13 6.56 24.62 -3.77
N LYS A 14 6.46 25.92 -4.04
CA LYS A 14 5.64 26.52 -5.13
C LYS A 14 5.83 25.93 -6.54
N ASN A 15 6.93 25.20 -6.78
CA ASN A 15 7.27 24.63 -8.09
C ASN A 15 7.30 23.08 -8.12
N SER A 16 6.78 22.41 -7.10
CA SER A 16 6.83 20.94 -7.01
C SER A 16 5.51 20.32 -7.45
N SER A 17 5.54 19.41 -8.43
CA SER A 17 4.37 18.63 -8.84
C SER A 17 4.18 17.42 -7.91
N LEU A 18 2.94 17.16 -7.50
CA LEU A 18 2.59 15.99 -6.72
C LEU A 18 2.21 14.84 -7.66
N LEU A 19 3.00 13.77 -7.64
CA LEU A 19 2.78 12.56 -8.44
C LEU A 19 2.21 11.45 -7.56
N MET A 20 1.10 10.85 -7.99
CA MET A 20 0.47 9.73 -7.30
C MET A 20 0.80 8.43 -8.03
N VAL A 21 1.43 7.50 -7.34
CA VAL A 21 1.69 6.14 -7.83
C VAL A 21 0.71 5.19 -7.15
N HIS A 22 -0.04 4.42 -7.93
CA HIS A 22 -0.94 3.38 -7.45
C HIS A 22 -0.87 2.16 -8.38
N ASP A 23 -1.37 1.01 -7.93
CA ASP A 23 -1.47 -0.19 -8.76
C ASP A 23 -2.74 -0.19 -9.63
N ASN A 24 -2.72 -0.95 -10.72
CA ASN A 24 -3.87 -1.10 -11.63
C ASN A 24 -4.86 -2.18 -11.15
N ALA A 25 -4.83 -2.57 -9.88
CA ALA A 25 -5.68 -3.64 -9.36
C ALA A 25 -7.15 -3.25 -9.42
N LYS A 26 -7.97 -4.10 -10.03
CA LYS A 26 -9.44 -4.00 -9.90
C LYS A 26 -9.77 -4.16 -8.41
N PRO A 27 -10.69 -3.36 -7.83
CA PRO A 27 -10.99 -3.45 -6.41
C PRO A 27 -11.48 -4.85 -6.09
N LEU A 28 -10.62 -5.65 -5.43
CA LEU A 28 -10.87 -7.02 -5.00
C LEU A 28 -12.03 -7.10 -3.98
N THR A 29 -12.48 -5.93 -3.50
CA THR A 29 -13.64 -5.72 -2.61
C THR A 29 -14.97 -5.59 -3.35
N PHE A 30 -14.99 -5.67 -4.69
CA PHE A 30 -16.22 -5.59 -5.46
C PHE A 30 -17.20 -6.71 -5.09
N LEU A 31 -18.47 -6.33 -4.86
CA LEU A 31 -19.51 -7.21 -4.32
C LEU A 31 -19.64 -8.53 -5.12
N LYS A 32 -19.52 -8.45 -6.45
CA LYS A 32 -19.58 -9.63 -7.34
C LYS A 32 -18.42 -10.61 -7.13
N THR A 33 -17.22 -10.12 -6.83
CA THR A 33 -16.05 -10.96 -6.54
C THR A 33 -16.22 -11.67 -5.20
N ARG A 34 -16.72 -10.96 -4.17
CA ARG A 34 -17.05 -11.57 -2.87
C ARG A 34 -18.14 -12.63 -2.97
N GLN A 35 -19.23 -12.33 -3.69
CA GLN A 35 -20.32 -13.28 -3.93
C GLN A 35 -19.82 -14.53 -4.65
N LYS A 36 -18.98 -14.38 -5.67
CA LYS A 36 -18.41 -15.51 -6.41
C LYS A 36 -17.47 -16.35 -5.54
N LEU A 37 -16.66 -15.74 -4.69
CA LEU A 37 -15.79 -16.47 -3.75
C LEU A 37 -16.61 -17.24 -2.68
N GLN A 38 -17.73 -16.66 -2.22
CA GLN A 38 -18.68 -17.36 -1.34
C GLN A 38 -19.36 -18.53 -2.04
N MET A 39 -19.81 -18.37 -3.28
CA MET A 39 -20.39 -19.46 -4.09
C MET A 39 -19.41 -20.60 -4.35
N LEU A 40 -18.13 -20.28 -4.52
CA LEU A 40 -17.08 -21.27 -4.75
C LEU A 40 -16.56 -21.89 -3.45
N GLY A 41 -17.09 -21.51 -2.28
CA GLY A 41 -16.64 -22.04 -0.98
C GLY A 41 -15.21 -21.67 -0.61
N VAL A 42 -14.61 -20.67 -1.28
CA VAL A 42 -13.22 -20.27 -1.06
C VAL A 42 -13.14 -19.44 0.22
N LYS A 43 -12.62 -20.06 1.29
CA LYS A 43 -12.36 -19.39 2.56
C LYS A 43 -11.07 -18.57 2.45
N ILE A 44 -11.21 -17.24 2.46
CA ILE A 44 -10.06 -16.32 2.44
C ILE A 44 -9.33 -16.46 3.78
N PHE A 45 -8.08 -16.91 3.75
CA PHE A 45 -7.17 -16.86 4.89
C PHE A 45 -6.48 -15.49 4.91
N CYS A 46 -6.68 -14.73 5.99
CA CYS A 46 -5.91 -13.51 6.22
C CYS A 46 -4.54 -13.89 6.80
N HIS A 47 -3.47 -13.65 6.03
CA HIS A 47 -2.09 -13.99 6.40
C HIS A 47 -1.42 -12.90 7.24
N LEU A 48 -2.09 -12.40 8.28
CA LEU A 48 -1.43 -11.55 9.28
C LEU A 48 -0.94 -12.46 10.43
N PRO A 49 0.34 -12.40 10.82
CA PRO A 49 0.84 -13.18 11.96
C PRO A 49 0.20 -12.76 13.28
N GLN A 50 -0.42 -11.57 13.36
CA GLN A 50 -1.19 -11.11 14.51
C GLN A 50 -2.65 -11.51 14.41
N LYS A 51 -3.14 -12.21 15.44
CA LYS A 51 -4.55 -12.57 15.61
C LYS A 51 -5.29 -11.38 16.20
N PHE A 52 -6.10 -10.70 15.39
CA PHE A 52 -7.01 -9.65 15.83
C PHE A 52 -8.38 -10.23 16.12
N HIS A 53 -9.05 -9.74 17.17
CA HIS A 53 -10.36 -10.23 17.59
C HIS A 53 -11.47 -9.32 17.07
N ASP A 54 -11.17 -8.02 16.95
CA ASP A 54 -12.07 -7.04 16.36
C ASP A 54 -11.35 -6.12 15.36
N ARG A 55 -12.14 -5.50 14.47
CA ARG A 55 -11.70 -4.46 13.55
C ARG A 55 -11.12 -3.25 14.30
N LYS A 56 -11.62 -2.95 15.50
CA LYS A 56 -11.08 -1.87 16.34
C LYS A 56 -9.62 -2.13 16.72
N ASP A 57 -9.27 -3.38 17.02
CA ASP A 57 -7.90 -3.78 17.34
C ASP A 57 -6.99 -3.57 16.14
N VAL A 58 -7.45 -3.98 14.95
CA VAL A 58 -6.72 -3.77 13.69
C VAL A 58 -6.49 -2.28 13.44
N LYS A 59 -7.53 -1.45 13.60
CA LYS A 59 -7.42 0.00 13.36
C LYS A 59 -6.41 0.62 14.32
N LYS A 60 -6.53 0.33 15.61
CA LYS A 60 -5.61 0.84 16.63
C LYS A 60 -4.17 0.42 16.33
N TRP A 61 -3.97 -0.86 16.03
CA TRP A 61 -2.65 -1.37 15.69
C TRP A 61 -2.06 -0.68 14.45
N LEU A 62 -2.85 -0.45 13.40
CA LEU A 62 -2.39 0.30 12.23
C LEU A 62 -2.01 1.74 12.59
N ASP A 63 -2.85 2.44 13.36
CA ASP A 63 -2.58 3.80 13.81
C ASP A 63 -1.25 3.86 14.59
N ASP A 64 -1.04 2.93 15.53
CA ASP A 64 0.20 2.81 16.32
C ASP A 64 1.42 2.49 15.45
N VAL A 65 1.28 1.57 14.49
CA VAL A 65 2.36 1.22 13.55
C VAL A 65 2.74 2.42 12.71
N PHE A 66 1.80 3.13 12.10
CA PHE A 66 2.13 4.28 11.25
C PHE A 66 2.69 5.46 12.05
N ALA A 67 2.18 5.70 13.26
CA ALA A 67 2.67 6.76 14.14
C ALA A 67 4.09 6.48 14.67
N SER A 68 4.46 5.21 14.85
CA SER A 68 5.80 4.81 15.32
C SER A 68 6.88 4.81 14.22
N ARG A 69 6.51 4.90 12.93
CA ARG A 69 7.51 4.97 11.85
C ARG A 69 8.03 6.40 11.68
N PRO A 70 9.35 6.61 11.75
CA PRO A 70 9.92 7.92 11.51
C PRO A 70 9.88 8.28 10.01
N PRO A 71 9.93 9.56 9.62
CA PRO A 71 9.87 9.98 8.22
C PRO A 71 10.88 9.29 7.30
N GLU A 72 12.08 9.01 7.82
CA GLU A 72 13.17 8.35 7.11
C GLU A 72 12.78 6.94 6.66
N TYR A 73 11.89 6.26 7.39
CA TYR A 73 11.38 4.95 7.00
C TYR A 73 10.68 5.00 5.64
N TYR A 74 9.84 6.01 5.42
CA TYR A 74 9.13 6.20 4.15
C TYR A 74 10.06 6.70 3.05
N ALA A 75 10.99 7.62 3.38
CA ALA A 75 12.00 8.09 2.45
C ALA A 75 12.88 6.93 1.94
N ASN A 76 13.32 6.04 2.83
CA ASN A 76 14.09 4.85 2.50
C ASN A 76 13.29 3.80 1.72
N GLY A 77 11.97 3.83 1.78
CA GLY A 77 11.11 2.99 0.94
C GLY A 77 10.99 3.51 -0.50
N ILE A 78 11.00 4.83 -0.68
CA ILE A 78 10.83 5.50 -1.99
C ILE A 78 12.18 5.68 -2.70
N GLY A 79 13.22 6.06 -1.97
CA GLY A 79 14.55 6.36 -2.51
C GLY A 79 15.14 5.26 -3.40
N PRO A 80 15.00 3.96 -3.07
CA PRO A 80 15.52 2.86 -3.88
C PRO A 80 14.71 2.53 -5.16
N LEU A 81 13.58 3.22 -5.44
CA LEU A 81 12.76 2.93 -6.62
C LEU A 81 13.53 2.96 -7.95
N PRO A 82 14.41 3.94 -8.23
CA PRO A 82 15.20 3.95 -9.47
C PRO A 82 16.11 2.73 -9.60
N SER A 83 16.78 2.33 -8.52
CA SER A 83 17.63 1.15 -8.52
C SER A 83 16.82 -0.13 -8.74
N ARG A 84 15.63 -0.24 -8.14
CA ARG A 84 14.72 -1.37 -8.38
C ARG A 84 14.25 -1.42 -9.83
N TRP A 85 13.88 -0.28 -10.43
CA TRP A 85 13.51 -0.22 -11.84
C TRP A 85 14.67 -0.62 -12.76
N GLN A 86 15.89 -0.19 -12.43
CA GLN A 86 17.08 -0.57 -13.17
C GLN A 86 17.30 -2.10 -13.16
N VAL A 87 17.11 -2.76 -12.01
CA VAL A 87 17.16 -4.23 -11.93
C VAL A 87 16.12 -4.86 -12.87
N VAL A 88 14.86 -4.42 -12.80
CA VAL A 88 13.78 -4.95 -13.64
C VAL A 88 14.10 -4.81 -15.14
N MET A 89 14.73 -3.69 -15.54
CA MET A 89 15.16 -3.50 -16.93
C MET A 89 16.23 -4.52 -17.34
N TYR A 90 17.23 -4.77 -16.50
CA TYR A 90 18.28 -5.76 -16.80
C TYR A 90 17.79 -7.20 -16.76
N THR A 91 16.80 -7.49 -15.91
CA THR A 91 16.21 -8.83 -15.77
C THR A 91 15.04 -9.07 -16.71
N ILE A 92 14.77 -8.15 -17.66
CA ILE A 92 13.70 -8.27 -18.67
C ILE A 92 12.33 -8.55 -18.01
N GLY A 93 12.07 -7.90 -16.87
CA GLY A 93 10.78 -8.00 -16.19
C GLY A 93 10.65 -9.12 -15.14
N GLU A 94 11.70 -9.89 -14.86
CA GLU A 94 11.68 -10.88 -13.78
C GLU A 94 11.54 -10.22 -12.39
N TYR A 95 11.02 -10.98 -11.44
CA TYR A 95 10.88 -10.52 -10.05
C TYR A 95 12.24 -10.24 -9.41
N ILE A 96 12.33 -9.14 -8.66
CA ILE A 96 13.49 -8.85 -7.83
C ILE A 96 13.45 -9.79 -6.63
N THR A 97 14.45 -10.66 -6.50
CA THR A 97 14.68 -11.49 -5.31
C THR A 97 15.73 -10.82 -4.43
N HIS A 98 15.53 -10.87 -3.11
CA HIS A 98 16.40 -10.29 -2.08
C HIS A 98 16.86 -11.40 -1.14
#